data_AF-F6ZBH2-F1
#
_entry.id   AF-F6ZBH2-F1
#
_cell.length_a   1.000
_cell.length_b   1.000
_cell.length_c   1.000
_cell.angle_alpha   90.00
_cell.angle_beta   90.00
_cell.angle_gamma   90.00
#
_symmetry.space_group_name_H-M   'P 1'
#
loop_
_entity.id
_entity.type
_entity.pdbx_description
1 polymer ?
#
loop_
_entity_poly.entity_id
_entity_poly.type
_entity_poly.pdbx_seq_one_letter_code
_entity_poly.pdbx_strand_id
1 'polypeptide(L)'
;MVHENNARKEKKRIVIMDKAIAAGNVYKQEMKRIAGGKYLEDVSEAKQEAKTKAHEAFKTFTSNYNKDLVKKCLKDLDNVIESKQKQFERKNAKQLEVLDADLSKLVAETTMYYAELMKKVIEDSKEDLDSLYDTNLQIS
;
A
#
# COMPACT_ATOMS: atom_id res chain seq x y z
N MET A 1 -7.77 31.79 42.83
CA MET A 1 -7.50 30.67 41.88
C MET A 1 -8.69 30.61 40.93
N VAL A 2 -8.54 31.04 39.67
CA VAL A 2 -9.68 31.11 38.73
C VAL A 2 -10.01 29.70 38.26
N HIS A 3 -11.12 29.13 38.73
CA HIS A 3 -11.67 27.91 38.15
C HIS A 3 -12.02 28.20 36.69
N GLU A 4 -11.21 27.70 35.75
CA GLU A 4 -11.60 27.69 34.33
C GLU A 4 -12.94 26.95 34.20
N ASN A 5 -13.98 27.66 33.75
CA ASN A 5 -15.31 27.11 33.49
C ASN A 5 -15.20 25.87 32.58
N ASN A 6 -15.88 24.79 32.96
CA ASN A 6 -15.92 23.52 32.22
C ASN A 6 -16.23 23.70 30.73
N ALA A 7 -17.08 24.66 30.36
CA ALA A 7 -17.39 24.96 28.97
C ALA A 7 -16.17 25.43 28.16
N ARG A 8 -15.25 26.19 28.78
CA ARG A 8 -14.01 26.65 28.11
C ARG A 8 -13.01 25.51 27.95
N LYS A 9 -12.95 24.58 28.90
CA LYS A 9 -12.12 23.37 28.80
C LYS A 9 -12.61 22.45 27.69
N GLU A 10 -13.91 22.25 27.56
CA GLU A 10 -14.46 21.41 26.49
C GLU A 10 -14.23 22.01 25.10
N LYS A 11 -14.40 23.34 24.94
CA LYS A 11 -14.05 24.02 23.68
C LYS A 11 -12.57 23.82 23.31
N LYS A 12 -11.65 23.93 24.26
CA LYS A 12 -10.22 23.67 24.03
C LYS A 12 -9.96 22.20 23.67
N ARG A 13 -10.68 21.26 24.29
CA ARG A 13 -10.58 19.83 24.00
C ARG A 13 -10.97 19.52 22.55
N ILE A 14 -12.09 20.08 22.08
CA ILE A 14 -12.54 19.93 20.69
C ILE A 14 -11.47 20.41 19.71
N VAL A 15 -10.88 21.59 19.96
CA VAL A 15 -9.81 22.11 19.11
C VAL A 15 -8.56 21.22 19.12
N ILE A 16 -8.17 20.68 20.28
CA ILE A 16 -7.06 19.73 20.38
C ILE A 16 -7.38 18.43 19.64
N MET A 17 -8.64 17.98 19.67
CA MET A 17 -9.09 16.82 18.91
C MET A 17 -8.97 17.05 17.40
N ASP A 18 -9.30 18.25 16.90
CA ASP A 18 -9.04 18.60 15.49
C ASP A 18 -7.56 18.52 15.14
N LYS A 19 -6.66 18.89 16.08
CA LYS A 19 -5.21 18.72 15.90
C LYS A 19 -4.80 17.25 15.89
N ALA A 20 -5.46 16.39 16.67
CA ALA A 20 -5.22 14.95 16.65
C ALA A 20 -5.62 14.34 15.30
N ILE A 21 -6.74 14.78 14.73
CA ILE A 21 -7.17 14.40 13.38
C ILE A 21 -6.14 14.85 12.33
N ALA A 22 -5.66 16.09 12.43
CA ALA A 22 -4.63 16.62 11.53
C ALA A 22 -3.33 15.81 11.60
N ALA A 23 -2.86 15.49 12.81
CA ALA A 23 -1.69 14.65 13.02
C ALA A 23 -1.88 13.20 12.52
N GLY A 24 -3.07 12.62 12.71
CA GLY A 24 -3.40 11.33 12.09
C GLY A 24 -3.39 11.37 10.56
N ASN A 25 -3.70 12.51 9.95
CA ASN A 25 -3.54 12.67 8.50
C ASN A 25 -2.07 12.74 8.07
N VAL A 26 -1.17 13.25 8.90
CA VAL A 26 0.29 13.18 8.68
C VAL A 26 0.73 11.72 8.63
N TYR A 27 0.30 10.88 9.58
CA TYR A 27 0.55 9.43 9.55
C TYR A 27 0.15 8.83 8.19
N LYS A 28 -1.08 9.12 7.74
CA LYS A 28 -1.59 8.62 6.46
C LYS A 28 -0.76 9.09 5.26
N GLN A 29 -0.29 10.33 5.27
CA GLN A 29 0.56 10.87 4.19
C GLN A 29 1.93 10.22 4.16
N GLU A 30 2.54 9.99 5.33
CA GLU A 30 3.84 9.31 5.43
C GLU A 30 3.76 7.86 4.96
N MET A 31 2.75 7.10 5.40
CA MET A 31 2.55 5.73 4.92
C MET A 31 2.38 5.67 3.39
N LYS A 32 1.65 6.62 2.80
CA LYS A 32 1.51 6.72 1.34
C LYS A 32 2.82 7.05 0.65
N ARG A 33 3.62 7.96 1.22
CA ARG A 33 4.92 8.36 0.69
C ARG A 33 5.88 7.17 0.70
N ILE A 34 5.97 6.45 1.81
CA ILE A 34 6.84 5.28 1.97
C ILE A 34 6.44 4.17 1.00
N ALA A 35 5.14 3.87 0.89
CA ALA A 35 4.65 2.87 -0.05
C ALA A 35 4.91 3.23 -1.51
N GLY A 36 4.94 4.52 -1.86
CA GLY A 36 5.24 4.97 -3.24
C GLY A 36 4.27 4.40 -4.29
N GLY A 37 3.03 4.07 -3.89
CA GLY A 37 2.05 3.42 -4.76
C GLY A 37 2.25 1.92 -4.97
N LYS A 38 3.20 1.29 -4.27
CA LYS A 38 3.48 -0.15 -4.35
C LYS A 38 2.95 -0.90 -3.14
N TYR A 39 2.86 -2.22 -3.28
CA TYR A 39 2.66 -3.12 -2.15
C TYR A 39 3.90 -3.12 -1.24
N LEU A 40 3.65 -3.11 0.07
CA LEU A 40 4.67 -3.29 1.10
C LEU A 40 4.39 -4.60 1.84
N GLU A 41 5.33 -5.55 1.78
CA GLU A 41 5.21 -6.84 2.49
C GLU A 41 5.33 -6.65 4.00
N ASP A 42 6.43 -6.03 4.45
CA ASP A 42 6.58 -5.58 5.82
C ASP A 42 6.34 -4.06 5.92
N VAL A 43 5.49 -3.71 6.88
CA VAL A 43 5.06 -2.34 7.16
C VAL A 43 5.47 -1.90 8.57
N SER A 44 6.18 -2.74 9.33
CA SER A 44 6.53 -2.50 10.73
C SER A 44 7.33 -1.21 10.93
N GLU A 45 8.44 -1.05 10.20
CA GLU A 45 9.28 0.13 10.24
C GLU A 45 8.54 1.37 9.73
N ALA A 46 7.83 1.24 8.60
CA ALA A 46 7.05 2.31 8.01
C ALA A 46 5.97 2.85 8.99
N LYS A 47 5.29 1.95 9.69
CA LYS A 47 4.31 2.29 10.75
C LYS A 47 4.99 3.08 11.86
N GLN A 48 6.15 2.63 12.33
CA GLN A 48 6.86 3.29 13.41
C GLN A 48 7.34 4.68 13.00
N GLU A 49 7.92 4.84 11.81
CA GLU A 49 8.33 6.13 11.27
C GLU A 49 7.14 7.10 11.16
N ALA A 50 6.05 6.65 10.52
CA ALA A 50 4.85 7.46 10.33
C ALA A 50 4.19 7.83 11.67
N LYS A 51 4.20 6.92 12.65
CA LYS A 51 3.68 7.17 14.00
C LYS A 51 4.51 8.23 14.71
N THR A 52 5.84 8.13 14.69
CA THR A 52 6.74 9.13 15.26
C THR A 52 6.45 10.52 14.69
N LYS A 53 6.37 10.65 13.36
CA LYS A 53 6.06 11.92 12.68
C LYS A 53 4.69 12.48 13.06
N ALA A 54 3.67 11.63 13.21
CA ALA A 54 2.35 12.06 13.66
C ALA A 54 2.36 12.58 15.10
N HIS A 55 3.07 11.92 16.02
CA HIS A 55 3.22 12.43 17.39
C HIS A 55 3.99 13.75 17.46
N GLU A 56 5.06 13.90 16.66
CA GLU A 56 5.82 15.16 16.57
C GLU A 56 4.96 16.30 16.01
N ALA A 57 4.20 16.03 14.95
CA ALA A 57 3.24 16.98 14.39
C ALA A 57 2.19 17.37 15.44
N PHE A 58 1.62 16.41 16.16
CA PHE A 58 0.64 16.69 17.21
C PHE A 58 1.22 17.55 18.33
N LYS A 59 2.44 17.24 18.80
CA LYS A 59 3.15 18.02 19.82
C LYS A 59 3.36 19.47 19.34
N THR A 60 3.72 19.65 18.07
CA THR A 60 3.86 20.97 17.45
C THR A 60 2.52 21.70 17.37
N PHE A 61 1.46 21.04 16.90
CA PHE A 61 0.13 21.63 16.78
C PHE A 61 -0.50 22.01 18.12
N THR A 62 -0.05 21.38 19.20
CA THR A 62 -0.62 21.52 20.55
C THR A 62 0.31 22.22 21.54
N SER A 63 1.45 22.76 21.09
CA SER A 63 2.48 23.36 21.95
C SER A 63 1.97 24.48 22.87
N ASN A 64 0.97 25.22 22.42
CA ASN A 64 0.42 26.38 23.11
C ASN A 64 -0.78 26.04 24.02
N TYR A 65 -1.14 24.76 24.15
CA TYR A 65 -2.28 24.31 24.95
C TYR A 65 -1.84 23.76 26.32
N ASN A 66 -2.81 23.65 27.23
CA ASN A 66 -2.58 23.08 28.56
C ASN A 66 -2.12 21.61 28.45
N LYS A 67 -0.99 21.28 29.08
CA LYS A 67 -0.35 19.96 29.00
C LYS A 67 -1.22 18.81 29.48
N ASP A 68 -1.99 19.00 30.57
CA ASP A 68 -2.87 17.94 31.10
C ASP A 68 -4.02 17.65 30.15
N LEU A 69 -4.56 18.68 29.51
CA LEU A 69 -5.60 18.55 28.50
C LEU A 69 -5.06 17.85 27.25
N VAL A 70 -3.87 18.24 26.77
CA VAL A 70 -3.20 17.57 25.63
C VAL A 70 -2.91 16.11 25.94
N LYS A 71 -2.43 15.80 27.15
CA LYS A 71 -2.15 14.43 27.59
C LYS A 71 -3.40 13.55 27.54
N LYS A 72 -4.57 14.08 27.91
CA LYS A 72 -5.85 13.37 27.80
C LYS A 72 -6.23 13.08 26.34
N CYS A 73 -5.89 13.97 25.42
CA CYS A 73 -6.15 13.82 23.99
C CYS A 73 -5.11 12.98 23.23
N LEU A 74 -4.00 12.56 23.85
CA LEU A 74 -3.04 11.65 23.21
C LEU A 74 -3.67 10.30 22.86
N LYS A 75 -4.56 9.80 23.72
CA LYS A 75 -5.31 8.57 23.43
C LYS A 75 -6.21 8.74 22.20
N ASP A 76 -6.79 9.92 22.01
CA ASP A 76 -7.60 10.21 20.83
C ASP A 76 -6.73 10.23 19.55
N LEU A 77 -5.51 10.78 19.62
CA LEU A 77 -4.53 10.69 18.55
C LEU A 77 -4.19 9.24 18.20
N ASP A 78 -3.87 8.41 19.20
CA ASP A 78 -3.52 7.00 18.98
C ASP A 78 -4.66 6.24 18.29
N ASN A 79 -5.91 6.49 18.71
CA ASN A 79 -7.09 5.90 18.05
C ASN A 79 -7.22 6.35 16.58
N VAL A 80 -6.95 7.62 16.28
CA VAL A 80 -6.96 8.12 14.90
C VAL A 80 -5.85 7.47 14.08
N ILE A 81 -4.63 7.35 14.62
CA ILE A 81 -3.51 6.69 13.96
C ILE A 81 -3.87 5.23 13.64
N GLU A 82 -4.40 4.49 14.61
CA GLU A 82 -4.84 3.10 14.41
C GLU A 82 -5.91 2.98 13.31
N SER A 83 -6.88 3.91 13.29
CA SER A 83 -7.89 3.97 12.22
C SER A 83 -7.26 4.20 10.84
N LYS A 84 -6.27 5.09 10.74
CA LYS A 84 -5.56 5.32 9.46
C LYS A 84 -4.69 4.12 9.07
N GLN A 85 -4.08 3.45 10.04
CA GLN A 85 -3.31 2.22 9.82
C GLN A 85 -4.19 1.12 9.23
N LYS A 86 -5.35 0.83 9.85
CA LYS A 86 -6.30 -0.16 9.33
C LYS A 86 -6.75 0.16 7.91
N GLN A 87 -6.94 1.43 7.58
CA GLN A 87 -7.26 1.86 6.21
C GLN A 87 -6.10 1.61 5.23
N PHE A 88 -4.86 1.84 5.65
CA PHE A 88 -3.68 1.57 4.83
C PHE A 88 -3.52 0.07 4.57
N GLU A 89 -3.57 -0.76 5.62
CA GLU A 89 -3.41 -2.22 5.52
C GLU A 89 -4.43 -2.85 4.55
N ARG A 90 -5.70 -2.41 4.63
CA ARG A 90 -6.74 -2.85 3.68
C ARG A 90 -6.41 -2.50 2.23
N LYS A 91 -5.82 -1.33 1.98
CA LYS A 91 -5.43 -0.93 0.63
C LYS A 91 -4.18 -1.66 0.15
N ASN A 92 -3.23 -1.89 1.05
CA ASN A 92 -2.02 -2.63 0.77
C ASN A 92 -2.32 -4.09 0.40
N ALA A 93 -3.24 -4.75 1.14
CA ALA A 93 -3.70 -6.09 0.81
C ALA A 93 -4.36 -6.18 -0.58
N LYS A 94 -5.21 -5.21 -0.93
CA LYS A 94 -5.77 -5.13 -2.29
C LYS A 94 -4.71 -4.94 -3.38
N GLN A 95 -3.63 -4.25 -3.08
CA GLN A 95 -2.53 -4.08 -4.02
C GLN A 95 -1.81 -5.41 -4.28
N LEU A 96 -1.67 -6.26 -3.26
CA LEU A 96 -1.15 -7.61 -3.42
C LEU A 96 -2.06 -8.46 -4.31
N GLU A 97 -3.37 -8.45 -4.07
CA GLU A 97 -4.34 -9.19 -4.89
C GLU A 97 -4.25 -8.82 -6.38
N VAL A 98 -4.07 -7.53 -6.69
CA VAL A 98 -3.88 -7.06 -8.08
C VAL A 98 -2.56 -7.56 -8.66
N LEU A 99 -1.47 -7.49 -7.89
CA LEU A 99 -0.16 -7.96 -8.34
C LEU A 99 -0.17 -9.47 -8.63
N ASP A 100 -0.82 -10.26 -7.78
CA ASP A 100 -0.95 -11.71 -7.97
C ASP A 100 -1.76 -12.04 -9.23
N ALA A 101 -2.82 -11.29 -9.51
CA ALA A 101 -3.63 -11.44 -10.72
C ALA A 101 -2.83 -11.07 -11.98
N ASP A 102 -2.11 -9.95 -11.96
CA ASP A 102 -1.28 -9.48 -13.07
C ASP A 102 -0.15 -10.49 -13.37
N LEU A 103 0.50 -11.02 -12.31
CA LEU A 103 1.54 -12.04 -12.45
C LEU A 103 0.98 -13.34 -13.06
N SER A 104 -0.18 -13.79 -12.58
CA SER A 104 -0.85 -14.99 -13.11
C SER A 104 -1.19 -14.85 -14.59
N LYS A 105 -1.67 -13.67 -14.98
CA LYS A 105 -1.96 -13.34 -16.39
C LYS A 105 -0.68 -13.36 -17.23
N LEU A 106 0.40 -12.72 -16.78
CA LEU A 106 1.67 -12.68 -17.49
C LEU A 106 2.25 -14.10 -17.70
N VAL A 107 2.15 -14.96 -16.68
CA VAL A 107 2.59 -16.37 -16.77
C VAL A 107 1.76 -17.12 -17.84
N ALA A 108 0.44 -16.94 -17.86
CA ALA A 108 -0.42 -17.58 -18.86
C ALA A 108 -0.08 -17.11 -20.28
N GLU A 109 0.05 -15.79 -20.49
CA GLU A 109 0.41 -15.20 -21.79
C GLU A 109 1.78 -15.71 -22.28
N THR A 110 2.77 -15.76 -21.38
CA THR A 110 4.12 -16.25 -21.69
C THR A 110 4.10 -17.74 -22.04
N THR A 111 3.33 -18.55 -21.30
CA THR A 111 3.18 -19.99 -21.55
C THR A 111 2.55 -20.25 -22.91
N MET A 112 1.50 -19.52 -23.26
CA MET A 112 0.85 -19.61 -24.57
C MET A 112 1.82 -19.23 -25.70
N TYR A 113 2.55 -18.12 -25.54
CA TYR A 113 3.54 -17.68 -26.52
C TYR A 113 4.61 -18.74 -26.79
N TYR A 114 5.17 -19.38 -25.75
CA TYR A 114 6.12 -20.46 -25.93
C TYR A 114 5.51 -21.71 -26.58
N ALA A 115 4.27 -22.06 -26.23
CA ALA A 115 3.57 -23.17 -26.86
C ALA A 115 3.36 -22.94 -28.37
N GLU A 116 3.04 -21.72 -28.78
CA GLU A 116 2.91 -21.32 -30.19
C GLU A 116 4.25 -21.39 -30.93
N LEU A 117 5.35 -20.91 -30.32
CA LEU A 117 6.69 -21.03 -30.89
C LEU A 117 7.10 -22.50 -31.08
N MET A 118 6.87 -23.35 -30.08
CA MET A 118 7.18 -24.78 -30.17
C MET A 118 6.34 -25.46 -31.26
N LYS A 119 5.05 -25.14 -31.35
CA LYS A 119 4.17 -25.67 -32.39
C LYS A 119 4.67 -25.29 -33.79
N LYS A 120 5.07 -24.04 -33.99
CA LYS A 120 5.63 -23.56 -35.25
C LYS A 120 6.91 -24.32 -35.63
N VAL A 121 7.84 -24.50 -34.70
CA VAL A 121 9.08 -25.26 -34.96
C VAL A 121 8.75 -26.71 -35.37
N ILE A 122 7.77 -27.34 -34.74
CA ILE A 122 7.34 -28.70 -35.09
C ILE A 122 6.70 -28.73 -36.50
N GLU A 123 5.90 -27.74 -36.86
CA GLU A 123 5.28 -27.63 -38.18
C GLU A 123 6.33 -27.40 -39.27
N ASP A 124 7.24 -26.43 -39.07
CA ASP A 124 8.36 -26.16 -39.99
C ASP A 124 9.25 -27.41 -40.17
N SER A 125 9.53 -28.15 -39.09
CA SER A 125 10.33 -29.39 -39.14
C SER A 125 9.63 -30.54 -39.87
N LYS A 126 8.29 -30.55 -39.92
CA LYS A 126 7.52 -31.56 -40.65
C LYS A 126 7.49 -31.27 -42.15
N GLU A 127 7.34 -30.01 -42.53
CA GLU A 127 7.39 -29.59 -43.94
C GLU A 127 8.73 -29.96 -44.59
N ASP A 128 9.84 -29.79 -43.87
CA ASP A 128 11.17 -30.19 -44.35
C ASP A 128 11.30 -31.71 -44.58
N LEU A 129 10.66 -32.52 -43.73
CA LEU A 129 10.67 -33.99 -43.81
C LEU A 129 9.82 -34.51 -44.98
N ASP A 130 8.65 -33.92 -45.21
CA ASP A 130 7.76 -34.30 -46.31
C ASP A 130 8.39 -33.94 -47.67
N SER A 131 9.06 -32.78 -47.75
CA SER A 131 9.86 -32.36 -48.93
C SER A 131 10.98 -33.35 -49.29
N LEU A 132 11.68 -33.89 -48.28
CA LEU A 132 12.73 -34.90 -48.47
C LEU A 132 12.18 -36.25 -48.95
N TYR A 133 10.99 -36.64 -48.50
CA TYR A 133 10.35 -37.88 -48.93
C TYR A 133 9.85 -37.81 -50.38
N ASP A 134 9.22 -36.71 -50.78
CA ASP A 134 8.75 -36.51 -52.16
C ASP A 134 9.89 -36.45 -53.17
N THR A 135 11.03 -35.84 -52.79
CA THR A 135 12.22 -35.77 -53.65
C THR A 135 12.84 -37.16 -53.88
N ASN A 136 12.84 -38.03 -52.87
CA ASN A 136 13.39 -39.39 -53.00
C ASN A 136 12.47 -40.34 -53.78
N LEU A 137 11.15 -40.11 -53.79
CA LEU A 137 10.20 -40.90 -54.59
C LEU A 137 10.25 -40.58 -56.09
N GLN A 138 10.67 -39.38 -56.50
CA GLN A 138 10.81 -39.00 -57.91
C GLN A 138 12.13 -39.48 -58.56
N ILE A 139 13.08 -39.98 -57.76
CA ILE A 139 14.41 -40.42 -58.22
C ILE A 139 14.49 -41.97 -58.35
N SER A 140 13.44 -42.70 -57.95
CA SER A 140 13.33 -44.17 -58.13
C SER A 140 12.51 -44.54 -59.36
#